data_AF-A0A964TZM7-F1
#
_entry.id   AF-A0A964TZM7-F1
#
_cell.length_a   1.000
_cell.length_b   1.000
_cell.length_c   1.000
_cell.angle_alpha   90.00
_cell.angle_beta   90.00
_cell.angle_gamma   90.00
#
_symmetry.space_group_name_H-M   'P 1'
#
loop_
_entity.id
_entity.type
_entity.pdbx_description
1 polymer ?
#
loop_
_entity_poly.entity_id
_entity_poly.type
_entity_poly.pdbx_seq_one_letter_code
_entity_poly.pdbx_strand_id
1 'polypeptide(L)'
;MLVFLKHRLVVFSTPKCGSTALEQALAPFSDIVLQGDPRIKHCTFHRYKWRFEKFLQIFDQTPMATTALIRHPRDWLGSWFRYRHGSWLDGTPQSTKGLSFDQFVQGYLAEEQPAFAAVGSQGRFLTHPKTGETVDHLFRYDAFSEFRVFLQERLGREFELDRVNASADMALALSPDLAGQLETACARDFALYDAAHAPKPQSRLRGLMRALAS
;
A
#
# COMPACT_ATOMS: atom_id res chain seq x y z
N MET A 1 0.89 10.52 -3.97
CA MET A 1 0.60 11.01 -2.61
C MET A 1 -0.36 12.17 -2.72
N LEU A 2 -1.35 12.25 -1.83
CA LEU A 2 -2.38 13.29 -1.84
C LEU A 2 -2.30 14.10 -0.55
N VAL A 3 -2.48 15.41 -0.63
CA VAL A 3 -2.47 16.32 0.53
C VAL A 3 -3.77 17.09 0.58
N PHE A 4 -4.36 17.17 1.77
CA PHE A 4 -5.57 17.93 2.07
C PHE A 4 -5.24 18.91 3.20
N LEU A 5 -4.89 20.15 2.86
CA LEU A 5 -4.52 21.21 3.79
C LEU A 5 -5.65 21.47 4.79
N LYS A 6 -6.88 21.68 4.29
CA LYS A 6 -8.06 21.94 5.15
C LYS A 6 -8.32 20.82 6.16
N HIS A 7 -8.06 19.57 5.78
CA HIS A 7 -8.32 18.38 6.61
C HIS A 7 -7.06 17.91 7.37
N ARG A 8 -5.93 18.61 7.18
CA ARG A 8 -4.62 18.32 7.77
C ARG A 8 -4.27 16.84 7.61
N LEU A 9 -4.39 16.34 6.38
CA LEU A 9 -4.23 14.93 6.06
C LEU A 9 -3.30 14.75 4.87
N VAL A 10 -2.34 13.83 5.01
CA VAL A 10 -1.49 13.33 3.92
C VAL A 10 -1.78 11.85 3.71
N VAL A 11 -2.19 11.50 2.49
CA VAL A 11 -2.43 10.13 2.07
C VAL A 11 -1.23 9.63 1.26
N PHE A 12 -0.47 8.71 1.84
CA PHE A 12 0.68 8.08 1.19
C PHE A 12 0.22 7.12 0.09
N SER A 13 0.98 7.12 -1.00
CA SER A 13 0.76 6.19 -2.11
C SER A 13 1.73 5.02 -2.01
N THR A 14 1.52 4.11 -1.06
CA THR A 14 2.32 2.88 -0.96
C THR A 14 2.25 2.12 -2.29
N PRO A 15 3.40 1.74 -2.88
CA PRO A 15 3.40 0.95 -4.11
C PRO A 15 2.55 -0.32 -3.95
N LYS A 16 1.78 -0.64 -4.99
CA LYS A 16 0.96 -1.87 -5.09
C LYS A 16 -0.14 -2.05 -4.01
N CYS A 17 -0.52 -0.97 -3.32
CA CYS A 17 -1.62 -0.94 -2.34
C CYS A 17 -2.81 -0.07 -2.81
N GLY A 18 -3.20 -0.17 -4.09
CA GLY A 18 -4.41 0.51 -4.61
C GLY A 18 -4.31 2.03 -4.79
N SER A 19 -3.10 2.61 -4.77
CA SER A 19 -2.93 4.06 -4.83
C SER A 19 -3.44 4.75 -6.09
N THR A 20 -3.57 4.04 -7.23
CA THR A 20 -4.13 4.59 -8.47
C THR A 20 -5.63 4.88 -8.35
N ALA A 21 -6.40 3.98 -7.73
CA ALA A 21 -7.85 4.19 -7.58
C ALA A 21 -8.13 5.37 -6.63
N LEU A 22 -7.36 5.46 -5.53
CA LEU A 22 -7.43 6.59 -4.61
C LEU A 22 -7.08 7.91 -5.31
N GLU A 23 -6.02 7.92 -6.11
CA GLU A 23 -5.61 9.10 -6.88
C GLU A 23 -6.73 9.57 -7.83
N GLN A 24 -7.33 8.67 -8.60
CA GLN A 24 -8.41 9.01 -9.52
C GLN A 24 -9.63 9.61 -8.81
N ALA A 25 -10.04 9.03 -7.69
CA ALA A 25 -11.22 9.51 -6.96
C ALA A 25 -10.96 10.79 -6.15
N LEU A 26 -9.74 10.98 -5.64
CA LEU A 26 -9.48 12.01 -4.63
C LEU A 26 -8.59 13.16 -5.12
N ALA A 27 -7.87 13.01 -6.24
CA ALA A 27 -7.07 14.09 -6.81
C ALA A 27 -7.87 15.38 -7.08
N PRO A 28 -9.13 15.34 -7.59
CA PRO A 28 -9.93 16.55 -7.79
C PRO A 28 -10.24 17.33 -6.50
N PHE A 29 -10.04 16.70 -5.34
CA PHE A 29 -10.37 17.26 -4.02
C PHE A 29 -9.13 17.49 -3.15
N SER A 30 -7.94 17.22 -3.69
CA SER A 30 -6.67 17.37 -3.00
C SER A 30 -6.05 18.72 -3.33
N ASP A 31 -5.44 19.37 -2.35
CA ASP A 31 -4.72 20.63 -2.54
C ASP A 31 -3.37 20.41 -3.24
N ILE A 32 -2.74 19.25 -2.99
CA ILE A 32 -1.50 18.84 -3.67
C ILE A 32 -1.59 17.37 -4.07
N VAL A 33 -1.20 17.09 -5.31
CA VAL A 33 -1.16 15.74 -5.89
C VAL A 33 0.25 15.44 -6.40
N LEU A 34 0.94 14.51 -5.75
CA LEU A 34 2.20 13.93 -6.24
C LEU A 34 1.87 12.66 -7.04
N GLN A 35 1.89 12.76 -8.37
CA GLN A 35 1.50 11.70 -9.32
C GLN A 35 2.49 11.57 -10.48
N GLY A 36 2.27 10.61 -11.37
CA GLY A 36 3.13 10.38 -12.54
C GLY A 36 4.39 9.59 -12.20
N ASP A 37 5.55 10.23 -12.26
CA ASP A 37 6.86 9.57 -12.05
C ASP A 37 6.88 8.82 -10.71
N PRO A 38 7.18 7.49 -10.69
CA PRO A 38 7.21 6.69 -9.47
C PRO A 38 8.10 7.29 -8.38
N ARG A 39 9.20 7.94 -8.75
CA ARG A 39 10.13 8.60 -7.81
C ARG A 39 9.48 9.79 -7.13
N ILE A 40 8.48 10.42 -7.74
CA ILE A 40 7.72 11.54 -7.16
C ILE A 40 6.51 11.00 -6.40
N LYS A 41 5.69 10.17 -7.05
CA LYS A 41 4.43 9.62 -6.52
C LYS A 41 4.62 8.81 -5.24
N HIS A 42 5.63 7.94 -5.22
CA HIS A 42 5.94 7.07 -4.09
C HIS A 42 6.92 7.77 -3.14
N CYS A 43 6.45 8.83 -2.50
CA CYS A 43 7.19 9.52 -1.45
C CYS A 43 7.23 8.68 -0.18
N THR A 44 8.42 8.14 0.14
CA THR A 44 8.67 7.41 1.40
C THR A 44 8.41 8.31 2.60
N PHE A 45 8.02 7.72 3.74
CA PHE A 45 7.82 8.43 5.01
C PHE A 45 9.04 9.24 5.43
N HIS A 46 10.25 8.69 5.27
CA HIS A 46 11.49 9.44 5.57
C HIS A 46 11.61 10.73 4.74
N ARG A 47 11.39 10.65 3.42
CA ARG A 47 11.44 11.82 2.53
C ARG A 47 10.34 12.84 2.84
N TYR A 48 9.16 12.36 3.24
CA TYR A 48 8.09 13.22 3.74
C TYR A 48 8.57 14.04 4.95
N LYS A 49 8.98 13.38 6.03
CA LYS A 49 9.44 14.04 7.27
C LYS A 49 10.60 15.00 7.02
N TRP A 50 11.57 14.61 6.18
CA TRP A 50 12.77 15.42 6.00
C TRP A 50 12.55 16.68 5.15
N ARG A 51 11.71 16.60 4.11
CA ARG A 51 11.56 17.67 3.12
C ARG A 51 10.12 18.17 2.98
N PHE A 52 9.18 17.26 2.79
CA PHE A 52 7.83 17.64 2.38
C PHE A 52 7.02 18.21 3.54
N GLU A 53 7.14 17.65 4.74
CA GLU A 53 6.50 18.20 5.95
C GLU A 53 6.92 19.65 6.19
N LYS A 54 8.21 19.97 6.02
CA LYS A 54 8.73 21.34 6.13
C LYS A 54 8.16 22.28 5.08
N PHE A 55 7.93 21.78 3.87
CA PHE A 55 7.27 22.56 2.81
C PHE A 55 5.80 22.84 3.17
N LEU A 56 5.08 21.83 3.69
CA LEU A 56 3.69 22.00 4.12
C LEU A 56 3.55 22.96 5.30
N GLN A 57 4.55 23.02 6.18
CA GLN A 57 4.61 23.95 7.32
C GLN A 57 4.65 25.43 6.94
N ILE A 58 4.93 25.76 5.67
CA ILE A 58 4.81 27.13 5.15
C ILE A 58 3.32 27.57 5.13
N PHE A 59 2.40 26.63 4.96
CA PHE A 59 0.95 26.90 4.82
C PHE A 59 0.19 26.63 6.13
N ASP A 60 0.57 25.60 6.90
CA ASP A 60 0.00 25.29 8.21
C ASP A 60 1.11 24.78 9.13
N GLN A 61 1.43 25.52 10.19
CA GLN A 61 2.51 25.19 11.11
C GLN A 61 2.24 23.91 11.93
N THR A 62 0.99 23.47 12.04
CA THR A 62 0.73 22.22 12.77
C THR A 62 0.99 21.02 11.85
N PRO A 63 1.66 19.98 12.35
CA PRO A 63 1.86 18.76 11.60
C PRO A 63 0.54 18.14 11.11
N MET A 64 0.54 17.70 9.86
CA MET A 64 -0.57 16.98 9.28
C MET A 64 -0.59 15.53 9.77
N ALA A 65 -1.78 15.00 10.00
CA ALA A 65 -1.97 13.57 10.19
C ALA A 65 -1.62 12.83 8.88
N THR A 66 -1.06 11.66 9.01
CA THR A 66 -0.59 10.83 7.88
C THR A 66 -1.34 9.51 7.86
N THR A 67 -1.66 9.04 6.66
CA THR A 67 -2.32 7.74 6.49
C THR A 67 -1.80 7.00 5.27
N ALA A 68 -1.84 5.67 5.35
CA ALA A 68 -1.44 4.80 4.26
C ALA A 68 -2.18 3.47 4.30
N LEU A 69 -2.08 2.74 3.19
CA LEU A 69 -2.40 1.31 3.12
C LEU A 69 -1.11 0.49 3.15
N ILE A 70 -1.17 -0.67 3.81
CA ILE A 70 -0.18 -1.75 3.76
C ILE A 70 -0.85 -3.04 3.34
N ARG A 71 -0.19 -3.85 2.52
CA ARG A 71 -0.69 -5.15 2.07
C ARG A 71 0.08 -6.28 2.73
N HIS A 72 -0.56 -7.44 2.92
CA HIS A 72 0.12 -8.62 3.44
C HIS A 72 1.40 -8.88 2.61
N PRO A 73 2.59 -9.07 3.21
CA PRO A 73 3.86 -9.04 2.48
C PRO A 73 3.91 -10.03 1.30
N ARG A 74 3.36 -11.23 1.45
CA ARG A 74 3.24 -12.21 0.36
C ARG A 74 2.37 -11.70 -0.79
N ASP A 75 1.22 -11.11 -0.48
CA ASP A 75 0.28 -10.63 -1.50
C ASP A 75 0.81 -9.37 -2.20
N TRP A 76 1.60 -8.58 -1.48
CA TRP A 76 2.32 -7.43 -2.02
C TRP A 76 3.38 -7.86 -3.04
N LEU A 77 4.20 -8.86 -2.71
CA LEU A 77 5.13 -9.48 -3.66
C LEU A 77 4.40 -10.09 -4.85
N GLY A 78 3.26 -10.77 -4.62
CA GLY A 78 2.44 -11.29 -5.70
C GLY A 78 1.90 -10.21 -6.64
N SER A 79 1.54 -9.05 -6.10
CA SER A 79 1.12 -7.87 -6.88
C SER A 79 2.26 -7.32 -7.75
N TRP A 80 3.49 -7.32 -7.23
CA TRP A 80 4.69 -6.97 -8.00
C TRP A 80 5.01 -7.98 -9.08
N PHE A 81 4.97 -9.27 -8.75
CA PHE A 81 5.21 -10.35 -9.71
C PHE A 81 4.27 -10.25 -10.91
N ARG A 82 2.96 -10.10 -10.67
CA ARG A 82 1.97 -9.91 -11.74
C ARG A 82 2.18 -8.62 -12.54
N TYR A 83 2.56 -7.54 -11.88
CA TYR A 83 2.88 -6.28 -12.58
C TYR A 83 4.10 -6.43 -13.50
N ARG A 84 5.13 -7.12 -13.03
CA ARG A 84 6.34 -7.39 -13.82
C ARG A 84 6.16 -8.46 -14.90
N HIS A 85 5.02 -9.14 -14.90
CA HIS A 85 4.61 -10.09 -15.94
C HIS A 85 3.97 -9.40 -17.16
N GLY A 86 3.64 -8.11 -17.03
CA GLY A 86 3.01 -7.34 -18.10
C GLY A 86 3.88 -7.22 -19.35
N SER A 87 3.24 -7.23 -20.53
CA SER A 87 3.93 -7.16 -21.83
C SER A 87 4.80 -5.92 -22.02
N TRP A 88 4.52 -4.83 -21.30
CA TRP A 88 5.33 -3.61 -21.32
C TRP A 88 6.73 -3.77 -20.74
N LEU A 89 7.03 -4.90 -20.08
CA LEU A 89 8.37 -5.23 -19.57
C LEU A 89 9.05 -6.36 -20.36
N ASP A 90 8.47 -6.80 -21.48
CA ASP A 90 9.06 -7.87 -22.30
C ASP A 90 10.46 -7.49 -22.79
N GLY A 91 11.39 -8.44 -22.70
CA GLY A 91 12.80 -8.24 -23.06
C GLY A 91 13.61 -7.41 -22.05
N THR A 92 13.00 -6.92 -20.96
CA THR A 92 13.71 -6.19 -19.91
C THR A 92 14.16 -7.11 -18.77
N PRO A 93 15.28 -6.79 -18.07
CA PRO A 93 15.70 -7.54 -16.88
C PRO A 93 14.69 -7.52 -15.72
N GLN A 94 13.72 -6.61 -15.74
CA GLN A 94 12.67 -6.54 -14.73
C GLN A 94 11.52 -7.51 -14.99
N SER A 95 11.43 -8.12 -16.18
CA SER A 95 10.33 -9.02 -16.53
C SER A 95 10.31 -10.26 -15.63
N THR A 96 9.12 -10.70 -15.24
CA THR A 96 8.91 -11.97 -14.55
C THR A 96 8.34 -13.06 -15.47
N LYS A 97 8.27 -12.82 -16.78
CA LYS A 97 7.83 -13.85 -17.73
C LYS A 97 8.81 -15.03 -17.74
N GLY A 98 8.25 -16.24 -17.72
CA GLY A 98 9.02 -17.48 -17.65
C GLY A 98 9.53 -17.85 -16.25
N LEU A 99 9.29 -17.01 -15.23
CA LEU A 99 9.62 -17.31 -13.84
C LEU A 99 8.41 -17.85 -13.08
N SER A 100 8.66 -18.72 -12.10
CA SER A 100 7.67 -19.06 -11.08
C SER A 100 7.65 -17.98 -9.98
N PHE A 101 6.59 -17.98 -9.17
CA PHE A 101 6.54 -17.09 -8.00
C PHE A 101 7.61 -17.45 -6.96
N ASP A 102 7.93 -18.74 -6.79
CA ASP A 102 9.04 -19.19 -5.94
C ASP A 102 10.38 -18.59 -6.41
N GLN A 103 10.69 -18.61 -7.70
CA GLN A 103 11.92 -18.00 -8.24
C GLN A 103 11.97 -16.49 -7.98
N PHE A 104 10.83 -15.82 -8.09
CA PHE A 104 10.72 -14.39 -7.77
C PHE A 104 10.98 -14.12 -6.28
N VAL A 105 10.36 -14.88 -5.38
CA VAL A 105 10.55 -14.71 -3.93
C VAL A 105 11.98 -15.10 -3.51
N GLN A 106 12.55 -16.15 -4.08
CA GLN A 106 13.95 -16.51 -3.86
C GLN A 106 14.88 -15.38 -4.30
N GLY A 107 14.65 -14.77 -5.47
CA GLY A 107 15.39 -13.59 -5.90
C GLY A 107 15.19 -12.39 -4.97
N TYR A 108 14.00 -12.20 -4.42
CA TYR A 108 13.72 -11.14 -3.46
C TYR A 108 14.46 -11.35 -2.12
N LEU A 109 14.67 -12.60 -1.72
CA LEU A 109 15.39 -12.96 -0.50
C LEU A 109 16.92 -13.02 -0.68
N ALA A 110 17.42 -12.94 -1.91
CA ALA A 110 18.85 -12.90 -2.19
C ALA A 110 19.49 -11.62 -1.63
N GLU A 111 20.75 -11.73 -1.18
CA GLU A 111 21.55 -10.60 -0.72
C GLU A 111 21.70 -9.54 -1.83
N GLU A 112 22.05 -9.99 -3.04
CA GLU A 112 22.00 -9.16 -4.24
C GLU A 112 20.73 -9.51 -5.04
N GLN A 113 19.72 -8.65 -4.90
CA GLN A 113 18.44 -8.86 -5.57
C GLN A 113 18.56 -8.64 -7.09
N PRO A 114 18.16 -9.63 -7.92
CA PRO A 114 18.10 -9.44 -9.36
C PRO A 114 17.05 -8.38 -9.73
N ALA A 115 17.21 -7.76 -10.90
CA ALA A 115 16.36 -6.66 -11.34
C ALA A 115 14.86 -7.01 -11.33
N PHE A 116 14.48 -8.25 -11.66
CA PHE A 116 13.10 -8.73 -11.62
C PHE A 116 12.53 -8.85 -10.21
N ALA A 117 13.34 -8.94 -9.15
CA ALA A 117 12.89 -9.05 -7.76
C ALA A 117 13.20 -7.81 -6.91
N ALA A 118 14.03 -6.87 -7.38
CA ALA A 118 14.34 -5.62 -6.69
C ALA A 118 13.14 -4.65 -6.65
N VAL A 119 12.24 -4.83 -5.67
CA VAL A 119 10.99 -4.07 -5.51
C VAL A 119 10.90 -3.24 -4.22
N GLY A 120 11.94 -3.30 -3.37
CA GLY A 120 11.97 -2.63 -2.07
C GLY A 120 11.14 -3.34 -1.01
N SER A 121 10.72 -2.61 0.03
CA SER A 121 9.91 -3.17 1.14
C SER A 121 8.88 -2.15 1.62
N GLN A 122 7.75 -2.61 2.14
CA GLN A 122 6.71 -1.71 2.65
C GLN A 122 7.14 -1.01 3.94
N GLY A 123 7.84 -1.71 4.83
CA GLY A 123 8.35 -1.16 6.08
C GLY A 123 9.35 -0.03 5.85
N ARG A 124 10.31 -0.18 4.93
CA ARG A 124 11.22 0.93 4.55
C ARG A 124 10.49 2.09 3.89
N PHE A 125 9.39 1.84 3.19
CA PHE A 125 8.58 2.90 2.58
C PHE A 125 7.83 3.71 3.63
N LEU A 126 7.27 3.04 4.64
CA LEU A 126 6.35 3.61 5.63
C LEU A 126 7.01 4.03 6.94
N THR A 127 8.29 3.70 7.15
CA THR A 127 8.95 3.94 8.44
C THR A 127 10.22 4.75 8.28
N HIS A 128 10.42 5.70 9.19
CA HIS A 128 11.66 6.45 9.27
C HIS A 128 12.80 5.53 9.75
N PRO A 129 13.93 5.45 9.02
CA PRO A 129 14.96 4.43 9.28
C PRO A 129 15.71 4.66 10.60
N LYS A 130 15.79 5.90 11.09
CA LYS A 130 16.51 6.23 12.33
C LYS A 130 15.64 6.28 13.58
N THR A 131 14.36 6.64 13.45
CA THR A 131 13.49 6.91 14.61
C THR A 131 12.44 5.83 14.80
N GLY A 132 12.17 5.00 13.79
CA GLY A 132 11.08 4.01 13.85
C GLY A 132 9.68 4.61 13.69
N GLU A 133 9.56 5.94 13.58
CA GLU A 133 8.29 6.63 13.34
C GLU A 133 7.66 6.14 12.02
N THR A 134 6.35 5.88 12.05
CA THR A 134 5.54 5.49 10.88
C THR A 134 4.32 6.40 10.76
N VAL A 135 3.45 6.14 9.79
CA VAL A 135 2.23 6.93 9.57
C VAL A 135 1.27 6.81 10.76
N ASP A 136 0.50 7.87 11.03
CA ASP A 136 -0.43 7.93 12.18
C ASP A 136 -1.57 6.92 12.06
N HIS A 137 -2.08 6.74 10.83
CA HIS A 137 -3.18 5.83 10.54
C HIS A 137 -2.80 4.85 9.44
N LEU A 138 -2.42 3.63 9.82
CA LEU A 138 -2.10 2.56 8.88
C LEU A 138 -3.25 1.56 8.78
N PHE A 139 -3.72 1.31 7.57
CA PHE A 139 -4.79 0.36 7.30
C PHE A 139 -4.27 -0.81 6.48
N ARG A 140 -4.77 -2.01 6.76
CA ARG A 140 -4.51 -3.15 5.90
C ARG A 140 -5.27 -3.02 4.57
N TYR A 141 -4.68 -3.52 3.49
CA TYR A 141 -5.28 -3.45 2.16
C TYR A 141 -6.57 -4.28 2.05
N ASP A 142 -6.71 -5.35 2.83
CA ASP A 142 -7.93 -6.14 2.99
C ASP A 142 -8.98 -5.46 3.90
N ALA A 143 -8.60 -4.43 4.66
CA ALA A 143 -9.50 -3.53 5.41
C ALA A 143 -9.93 -2.31 4.57
N PHE A 144 -9.94 -2.42 3.24
CA PHE A 144 -10.13 -1.27 2.34
C PHE A 144 -11.42 -0.49 2.61
N SER A 145 -12.51 -1.20 2.91
CA SER A 145 -13.81 -0.57 3.18
C SER A 145 -13.77 0.37 4.39
N GLU A 146 -13.03 0.01 5.44
CA GLU A 146 -12.83 0.84 6.63
C GLU A 146 -11.91 2.01 6.35
N PHE A 147 -10.85 1.80 5.56
CA PHE A 147 -10.01 2.89 5.10
C PHE A 147 -10.83 3.93 4.31
N ARG A 148 -11.75 3.47 3.45
CA ARG A 148 -12.68 4.34 2.73
C ARG A 148 -13.56 5.13 3.70
N VAL A 149 -14.16 4.46 4.69
CA VAL A 149 -14.99 5.14 5.72
C VAL A 149 -14.18 6.20 6.45
N PHE A 150 -12.97 5.88 6.92
CA PHE A 150 -12.06 6.82 7.56
C PHE A 150 -11.81 8.06 6.69
N LEU A 151 -11.51 7.86 5.40
CA LEU A 151 -11.30 8.98 4.48
C LEU A 151 -12.57 9.80 4.26
N GLN A 152 -13.73 9.16 4.10
CA GLN A 152 -14.99 9.87 3.92
C GLN A 152 -15.34 10.74 5.14
N GLU A 153 -15.18 10.20 6.34
CA GLU A 153 -15.39 10.92 7.59
C GLU A 153 -14.39 12.08 7.72
N ARG A 154 -13.09 11.82 7.47
CA ARG A 154 -12.04 12.84 7.60
C ARG A 154 -12.18 13.97 6.57
N LEU A 155 -12.64 13.67 5.37
CA LEU A 155 -12.84 14.63 4.28
C LEU A 155 -14.25 15.23 4.25
N GLY A 156 -15.16 14.76 5.12
CA GLY A 156 -16.55 15.22 5.18
C GLY A 156 -17.33 15.00 3.88
N ARG A 157 -17.02 13.94 3.13
CA ARG A 157 -17.62 13.68 1.82
C ARG A 157 -17.61 12.21 1.44
N GLU A 158 -18.57 11.82 0.61
CA GLU A 158 -18.59 10.50 -0.01
C GLU A 158 -17.78 10.49 -1.31
N PHE A 159 -17.21 9.33 -1.62
CA PHE A 159 -16.58 9.04 -2.90
C PHE A 159 -16.62 7.53 -3.14
N GLU A 160 -16.76 7.17 -4.41
CA GLU A 160 -16.63 5.79 -4.82
C GLU A 160 -15.23 5.57 -5.41
N LEU A 161 -14.76 4.34 -5.29
CA LEU A 161 -13.50 3.92 -5.88
C LEU A 161 -13.81 2.89 -6.92
N ASP A 162 -13.60 3.27 -8.18
CA ASP A 162 -13.63 2.31 -9.26
C ASP A 162 -12.59 1.22 -8.97
N ARG A 163 -12.97 -0.03 -9.22
CA ARG A 163 -12.07 -1.18 -9.03
C ARG A 163 -11.01 -1.18 -10.14
N VAL A 164 -10.06 -0.25 -10.06
CA VAL A 164 -9.11 0.04 -11.16
C VAL A 164 -7.91 -0.92 -11.16
N ASN A 165 -7.72 -1.72 -10.11
CA ASN A 165 -6.55 -2.60 -9.97
C ASN A 165 -6.92 -4.06 -9.74
N ALA A 166 -7.52 -4.70 -10.76
CA ALA A 166 -7.47 -6.16 -10.86
C ALA A 166 -6.18 -6.52 -11.62
N SER A 167 -5.09 -6.81 -10.90
CA SER A 167 -3.96 -7.53 -11.52
C SER A 167 -4.50 -8.85 -12.09
N ALA A 168 -4.02 -9.28 -13.26
CA ALA A 168 -4.45 -10.53 -13.91
C ALA A 168 -4.60 -11.67 -12.89
N ASP A 169 -5.72 -12.39 -12.95
CA ASP A 169 -5.97 -13.49 -12.03
C ASP A 169 -5.01 -14.63 -12.35
N MET A 170 -3.88 -14.63 -11.66
CA MET A 170 -2.82 -15.61 -11.77
C MET A 170 -2.62 -16.18 -10.37
N ALA A 171 -2.95 -17.46 -10.24
CA ALA A 171 -2.69 -18.21 -9.02
C ALA A 171 -1.19 -18.26 -8.76
N LEU A 172 -0.77 -17.79 -7.58
CA LEU A 172 0.62 -17.80 -7.15
C LEU A 172 0.78 -18.81 -6.02
N ALA A 173 1.49 -19.90 -6.31
CA ALA A 173 1.93 -20.85 -5.30
C ALA A 173 3.26 -20.37 -4.70
N LEU A 174 3.38 -20.45 -3.37
CA LEU A 174 4.64 -20.25 -2.66
C LEU A 174 4.89 -21.51 -1.84
N SER A 175 6.06 -22.13 -1.99
CA SER A 175 6.41 -23.31 -1.18
C SER A 175 6.43 -22.98 0.32
N PRO A 176 6.03 -23.92 1.21
CA PRO A 176 6.01 -23.67 2.66
C PRO A 176 7.36 -23.23 3.22
N ASP A 177 8.44 -23.84 2.76
CA ASP A 177 9.81 -23.51 3.19
C ASP A 177 10.16 -22.06 2.83
N LEU A 178 9.84 -21.64 1.61
CA LEU A 178 10.12 -20.27 1.15
C LEU A 178 9.19 -19.25 1.81
N ALA A 179 7.96 -19.64 2.17
CA ALA A 179 7.06 -18.82 2.97
C ALA A 179 7.64 -18.55 4.36
N GLY A 180 8.17 -19.58 5.04
CA GLY A 180 8.82 -19.41 6.35
C GLY A 180 10.10 -18.55 6.29
N GLN A 181 10.90 -18.71 5.23
CA GLN A 181 12.05 -17.83 4.98
C GLN A 181 11.62 -16.38 4.75
N LEU A 182 10.55 -16.18 3.97
CA LEU A 182 10.01 -14.85 3.71
C LEU A 182 9.50 -14.17 4.99
N GLU A 183 8.77 -14.90 5.84
CA GLU A 183 8.29 -14.40 7.14
C GLU A 183 9.45 -13.96 8.03
N THR A 184 10.52 -14.77 8.11
CA THR A 184 11.70 -14.47 8.91
C THR A 184 12.44 -13.23 8.37
N ALA A 185 12.75 -13.22 7.07
CA ALA A 185 13.53 -12.14 6.44
C ALA A 185 12.76 -10.81 6.41
N CYS A 186 11.43 -10.87 6.29
CA CYS A 186 10.55 -9.70 6.22
C CYS A 186 9.78 -9.43 7.51
N ALA A 187 10.26 -9.92 8.66
CA ALA A 187 9.56 -9.83 9.94
C ALA A 187 9.06 -8.42 10.26
N ARG A 188 9.79 -7.37 9.86
CA ARG A 188 9.37 -5.97 10.02
C ARG A 188 8.13 -5.60 9.19
N ASP A 189 8.05 -6.07 7.95
CA ASP A 189 6.89 -5.81 7.08
C ASP A 189 5.67 -6.60 7.58
N PHE A 190 5.88 -7.83 8.07
CA PHE A 190 4.83 -8.63 8.72
C PHE A 190 4.32 -7.95 10.00
N ALA A 191 5.22 -7.58 10.91
CA ALA A 191 4.84 -6.89 12.15
C ALA A 191 4.10 -5.57 11.89
N LEU A 192 4.52 -4.80 10.88
CA LEU A 192 3.84 -3.57 10.50
C LEU A 192 2.44 -3.82 9.93
N TYR A 193 2.29 -4.87 9.11
CA TYR A 193 0.96 -5.30 8.62
C TYR A 193 0.09 -5.77 9.78
N ASP A 194 0.65 -6.51 10.72
CA ASP A 194 -0.08 -7.07 11.85
C ASP A 194 -0.62 -6.00 12.79
N ALA A 195 0.17 -4.94 13.04
CA ALA A 195 -0.20 -3.79 13.84
C ALA A 195 -1.17 -2.81 13.14
N ALA A 196 -1.33 -2.91 11.81
CA ALA A 196 -2.22 -2.04 11.05
C ALA A 196 -3.71 -2.33 11.33
N HIS A 197 -4.57 -1.36 11.09
CA HIS A 197 -6.02 -1.51 11.24
C HIS A 197 -6.54 -2.66 10.37
N ALA A 198 -7.09 -3.67 11.05
CA ALA A 198 -7.60 -4.90 10.47
C ALA A 198 -9.12 -4.82 10.29
N PRO A 199 -9.68 -5.58 9.31
CA PRO A 199 -11.11 -5.59 9.08
C PRO A 199 -11.88 -5.97 10.34
N LYS A 200 -12.90 -5.18 10.69
CA LYS A 200 -13.85 -5.52 11.75
C LYS A 200 -14.50 -6.86 11.38
N PRO A 201 -14.59 -7.82 12.32
CA PRO A 201 -15.30 -9.06 12.06
C PRO A 201 -16.72 -8.71 11.64
N GLN A 202 -17.13 -9.16 10.45
CA GLN A 202 -18.50 -8.99 9.99
C GLN A 202 -19.40 -9.70 11.01
N SER A 203 -20.06 -8.93 11.88
CA SER A 203 -21.05 -9.51 12.77
C SER A 203 -22.09 -10.22 11.91
N ARG A 204 -22.21 -11.55 12.04
CA ARG A 204 -23.25 -12.35 11.36
C ARG A 204 -24.67 -12.02 11.86
N LEU A 205 -24.87 -10.89 12.53
CA LEU A 205 -26.12 -10.51 13.18
C LEU A 205 -27.07 -9.68 12.31
N ARG A 206 -26.61 -9.10 11.20
CA ARG A 206 -27.52 -8.37 10.29
C ARG A 206 -28.28 -9.25 9.29
N GLY A 207 -27.87 -10.52 9.12
CA GLY A 207 -28.59 -11.48 8.27
C GLY A 207 -29.77 -12.16 8.96
N LEU A 208 -29.70 -12.37 10.28
CA LEU A 208 -30.74 -13.10 11.02
C LEU A 208 -31.99 -12.26 11.32
N MET A 209 -31.85 -10.93 11.48
CA MET A 209 -33.00 -10.05 11.75
C MET A 209 -33.84 -9.72 10.51
N ARG A 210 -33.35 -9.98 9.29
CA ARG A 210 -34.17 -9.89 8.07
C ARG A 210 -34.94 -11.18 7.77
N ALA A 211 -34.48 -12.32 8.24
CA ALA A 211 -35.16 -13.61 8.07
C ALA A 211 -36.27 -13.87 9.11
N LEU A 212 -36.36 -13.05 10.17
CA LEU A 212 -37.42 -13.12 11.19
C LEU A 212 -38.49 -12.02 11.02
N ALA A 213 -38.39 -11.21 9.97
CA ALA A 213 -39.34 -10.13 9.65
C ALA A 213 -39.95 -10.27 8.23
N SER A 214 -39.84 -11.46 7.64
CA SER A 214 -40.48 -11.92 6.39
C SER A 214 -41.11 -13.27 6.62
#